data_AF-A0A537Y876-F1
#
_entry.id   AF-A0A537Y876-F1
#
_cell.length_a   1.000
_cell.length_b   1.000
_cell.length_c   1.000
_cell.angle_alpha   90.00
_cell.angle_beta   90.00
_cell.angle_gamma   90.00
#
_symmetry.space_group_name_H-M   'P 1'
#
loop_
_entity.id
_entity.type
_entity.pdbx_description
1 polymer ?
#
loop_
_entity_poly.entity_id
_entity_poly.type
_entity_poly.pdbx_seq_one_letter_code
_entity_poly.pdbx_strand_id
1 'polypeptide(L)'
;MLVVVGAACGSSSAKPQAQRPSTTAKVQILSPTAGQVVTGSTLHVVLQLTGGTIVPTSTATPIGNNEGHIHLLDNGSVISMAYGTEQDISLTPGPHLLEAEFVASDHLPFSPRVIASVHITAQ
;
A
#
# COMPACT_ATOMS: atom_id res chain seq x y z
N MET A 1 12.41 32.25 51.80
CA MET A 1 12.57 32.08 50.34
C MET A 1 13.09 30.68 50.10
N LEU A 2 12.26 29.77 49.57
CA LEU A 2 12.57 28.88 48.43
C LEU A 2 11.35 27.97 48.22
N VAL A 3 10.66 28.18 47.11
CA VAL A 3 9.51 27.38 46.65
C VAL A 3 10.09 26.23 45.82
N VAL A 4 9.80 24.98 46.18
CA VAL A 4 10.10 23.81 45.34
C VAL A 4 8.88 23.57 44.45
N VAL A 5 9.00 23.89 43.17
CA VAL A 5 8.00 23.60 42.14
C VAL A 5 8.24 22.17 41.65
N GLY A 6 7.35 21.25 42.01
CA GLY A 6 7.33 19.90 41.46
C GLY A 6 6.69 19.92 40.06
N ALA A 7 7.51 19.88 39.01
CA ALA A 7 7.04 19.62 37.66
C ALA A 7 6.80 18.10 37.51
N ALA A 8 5.52 17.69 37.53
CA ALA A 8 5.14 16.34 37.16
C ALA A 8 5.14 16.23 35.63
N CYS A 9 6.20 15.64 35.06
CA CYS A 9 6.22 15.23 33.67
C CYS A 9 5.25 14.05 33.49
N GLY A 10 4.11 14.31 32.85
CA GLY A 10 3.22 13.27 32.35
C GLY A 10 3.90 12.52 31.21
N SER A 11 4.57 11.42 31.51
CA SER A 11 5.07 10.49 30.52
C SER A 11 3.89 9.69 29.95
N SER A 12 3.26 10.22 28.92
CA SER A 12 2.39 9.41 28.06
C SER A 12 3.27 8.36 27.37
N SER A 13 3.37 7.17 27.95
CA SER A 13 4.00 6.01 27.32
C SER A 13 3.20 5.63 26.08
N ALA A 14 3.51 6.26 24.95
CA ALA A 14 3.17 5.70 23.65
C ALA A 14 3.81 4.32 23.58
N LYS A 15 3.02 3.27 23.32
CA LYS A 15 3.57 1.95 23.00
C LYS A 15 4.56 2.14 21.85
N PRO A 16 5.78 1.58 21.89
CA PRO A 16 6.65 1.59 20.73
C PRO A 16 5.88 0.97 19.57
N GLN A 17 5.56 1.76 18.54
CA GLN A 17 5.09 1.18 17.29
C GLN A 17 6.24 0.30 16.79
N ALA A 18 5.96 -0.98 16.56
CA ALA A 18 6.94 -1.87 15.97
C ALA A 18 7.47 -1.20 14.70
N GLN A 19 8.79 -1.02 14.62
CA GLN A 19 9.42 -0.37 13.47
C GLN A 19 9.12 -1.21 12.22
N ARG A 20 8.41 -0.62 11.26
CA ARG A 20 8.11 -1.29 9.99
C ARG A 20 9.40 -1.54 9.21
N PRO A 21 9.53 -2.68 8.50
CA PRO A 21 10.69 -2.93 7.66
C PRO A 21 10.79 -1.89 6.55
N SER A 22 12.02 -1.58 6.13
CA SER A 22 12.30 -0.84 4.90
C SER A 22 12.46 -1.80 3.72
N THR A 23 12.29 -1.28 2.51
CA THR A 23 12.56 -2.04 1.28
C THR A 23 13.16 -1.13 0.22
N THR A 24 13.90 -1.72 -0.73
CA THR A 24 14.35 -1.04 -1.95
C THR A 24 13.32 -1.16 -3.09
N ALA A 25 12.21 -1.86 -2.85
CA ALA A 25 11.20 -2.12 -3.85
C ALA A 25 10.55 -0.83 -4.37
N LYS A 26 10.18 -0.85 -5.65
CA LYS A 26 9.37 0.19 -6.28
C LYS A 26 8.25 -0.45 -7.07
N VAL A 27 7.04 0.07 -6.90
CA VAL A 27 5.85 -0.32 -7.66
C VAL A 27 5.49 0.79 -8.64
N GLN A 28 5.00 0.42 -9.82
CA GLN A 28 4.45 1.32 -10.83
C GLN A 28 3.17 0.72 -11.38
N ILE A 29 2.23 1.59 -11.74
CA ILE A 29 1.02 1.23 -12.49
C ILE A 29 1.31 1.52 -13.97
N LEU A 30 1.39 0.48 -14.80
CA LEU A 30 1.61 0.58 -16.25
C LEU A 30 0.29 0.74 -17.01
N SER A 31 -0.75 0.08 -16.55
CA SER A 31 -2.13 0.24 -17.02
C SER A 31 -3.07 0.18 -15.80
N PRO A 32 -4.07 1.07 -15.68
CA PRO A 32 -4.39 2.14 -16.62
C PRO A 32 -3.39 3.30 -16.59
N THR A 33 -3.41 4.13 -17.64
CA THR A 33 -2.62 5.37 -17.71
C THR A 33 -3.38 6.55 -17.11
N ALA A 34 -2.67 7.62 -16.76
CA ALA A 34 -3.27 8.80 -16.12
C ALA A 34 -4.35 9.45 -17.00
N GLY A 35 -5.53 9.66 -16.43
CA GLY A 35 -6.69 10.24 -17.10
C GLY A 35 -7.42 9.27 -18.03
N GLN A 36 -7.06 7.99 -18.06
CA GLN A 36 -7.72 7.01 -18.91
C GLN A 36 -9.20 6.87 -18.55
N VAL A 37 -10.03 6.86 -19.59
CA VAL A 37 -11.43 6.47 -19.51
C VAL A 37 -11.52 4.97 -19.72
N VAL A 38 -12.08 4.26 -18.74
CA VAL A 38 -12.28 2.80 -18.77
C VAL A 38 -13.75 2.54 -19.08
N THR A 39 -14.03 1.83 -20.17
CA THR A 39 -15.40 1.46 -20.55
C THR A 39 -15.71 0.05 -20.08
N GLY A 40 -16.90 -0.15 -19.51
CA GLY A 40 -17.34 -1.45 -19.00
C GLY A 40 -17.03 -1.64 -17.52
N SER A 41 -17.40 -2.80 -16.98
CA SER A 41 -17.37 -3.05 -15.52
C SER A 41 -16.02 -3.56 -14.99
N THR A 42 -15.09 -3.93 -15.87
CA THR A 42 -13.84 -4.60 -15.50
C THR A 42 -12.64 -3.80 -16.01
N LEU A 43 -11.74 -3.47 -15.10
CA LEU A 43 -10.44 -2.86 -15.41
C LEU A 43 -9.34 -3.91 -15.27
N HIS A 44 -8.57 -4.09 -16.34
CA HIS A 44 -7.34 -4.87 -16.31
C HIS A 44 -6.17 -3.99 -15.86
N VAL A 45 -5.65 -4.28 -14.65
CA VAL A 45 -4.54 -3.56 -14.05
C VAL A 45 -3.23 -4.29 -14.37
N VAL A 46 -2.26 -3.54 -14.88
CA VAL A 46 -0.90 -4.03 -15.15
C VAL A 46 0.08 -3.23 -14.31
N LEU A 47 0.90 -3.92 -13.55
CA LEU A 47 1.85 -3.37 -12.60
C LEU A 47 3.28 -3.74 -12.97
N GLN A 48 4.22 -2.97 -12.45
CA GLN A 48 5.62 -3.36 -12.42
C GLN A 48 6.13 -3.27 -10.99
N LEU A 49 6.74 -4.35 -10.51
CA LEU A 49 7.51 -4.37 -9.27
C LEU A 49 8.98 -4.55 -9.60
N THR A 50 9.83 -3.70 -9.04
CA THR A 50 11.28 -3.81 -9.11
C THR A 50 11.86 -3.84 -7.70
N GLY A 51 12.92 -4.63 -7.47
CA GLY A 51 13.59 -4.70 -6.15
C GLY A 51 12.81 -5.41 -5.05
N GLY A 52 11.65 -6.01 -5.36
CA GLY A 52 10.87 -6.83 -4.44
C GLY A 52 10.35 -8.09 -5.11
N THR A 53 9.89 -9.03 -4.29
CA THR A 53 9.36 -10.32 -4.72
C THR A 53 7.92 -10.46 -4.23
N ILE A 54 7.02 -10.78 -5.15
CA ILE A 54 5.62 -11.07 -4.81
C ILE A 54 5.51 -12.51 -4.33
N VAL A 55 4.97 -12.70 -3.12
CA VAL A 55 4.73 -14.01 -2.50
C VAL A 55 3.25 -14.15 -2.14
N PRO A 56 2.68 -15.37 -2.21
CA PRO A 56 1.32 -15.61 -1.75
C PRO A 56 1.20 -15.53 -0.22
N THR A 57 0.00 -15.24 0.28
CA THR A 57 -0.31 -15.13 1.72
C THR A 57 -0.03 -16.38 2.54
N SER A 58 -0.04 -17.57 1.93
CA SER A 58 0.28 -18.83 2.60
C SER A 58 1.76 -18.97 2.97
N THR A 59 2.61 -18.06 2.50
CA THR A 59 4.05 -18.08 2.82
C THR A 59 4.27 -17.45 4.19
N ALA A 60 4.71 -18.26 5.17
CA ALA A 60 5.17 -17.76 6.47
C ALA A 60 6.58 -17.14 6.33
N THR A 61 6.72 -16.10 5.50
CA THR A 61 7.98 -15.37 5.33
C THR A 61 8.15 -14.33 6.43
N PRO A 62 9.34 -14.25 7.05
CA PRO A 62 9.68 -13.14 7.93
C PRO A 62 9.50 -11.80 7.21
N ILE A 63 8.96 -10.81 7.93
CA ILE A 63 8.85 -9.44 7.40
C ILE A 63 10.26 -8.87 7.15
N GLY A 64 10.47 -8.22 5.99
CA GLY A 64 11.68 -7.45 5.69
C GLY A 64 12.60 -7.99 4.59
N ASN A 65 12.32 -9.14 3.98
CA ASN A 65 13.14 -9.70 2.89
C ASN A 65 12.87 -9.09 1.49
N ASN A 66 12.33 -7.86 1.42
CA ASN A 66 11.72 -7.30 0.20
C ASN A 66 10.63 -8.20 -0.40
N GLU A 67 10.00 -9.02 0.44
CA GLU A 67 8.94 -9.95 0.07
C GLU A 67 7.59 -9.46 0.59
N GLY A 68 6.54 -9.70 -0.19
CA GLY A 68 5.18 -9.33 0.18
C GLY A 68 4.22 -9.45 -1.00
N HIS A 69 3.19 -8.63 -1.04
CA HIS A 69 2.18 -8.63 -2.10
C HIS A 69 1.65 -7.22 -2.34
N ILE A 70 0.83 -7.05 -3.38
CA ILE A 70 0.34 -5.73 -3.75
C ILE A 70 -1.12 -5.59 -3.32
N HIS A 71 -1.43 -4.55 -2.56
CA HIS A 71 -2.80 -4.10 -2.36
C HIS A 71 -3.17 -3.14 -3.49
N LEU A 72 -4.29 -3.42 -4.15
CA LEU A 72 -4.95 -2.43 -4.99
C LEU A 72 -5.98 -1.69 -4.15
N LEU A 73 -5.94 -0.37 -4.20
CA LEU A 73 -6.85 0.50 -3.48
C LEU A 73 -7.61 1.39 -4.46
N ASP A 74 -8.88 1.63 -4.16
CA ASP A 74 -9.69 2.65 -4.80
C ASP A 74 -10.07 3.70 -3.75
N ASN A 75 -9.67 4.95 -4.00
CA ASN A 75 -9.89 6.09 -3.10
C ASN A 75 -9.43 5.78 -1.66
N GLY A 76 -8.25 5.17 -1.52
CA GLY A 76 -7.65 4.78 -0.23
C GLY A 76 -8.23 3.53 0.44
N SER A 77 -9.22 2.87 -0.16
CA SER A 77 -9.80 1.62 0.36
C SER A 77 -9.25 0.41 -0.39
N VAL A 78 -8.72 -0.58 0.32
CA VAL A 78 -8.23 -1.83 -0.31
C VAL A 78 -9.40 -2.56 -0.97
N ILE A 79 -9.32 -2.77 -2.28
CA ILE A 79 -10.31 -3.48 -3.09
C ILE A 79 -9.82 -4.84 -3.59
N SER A 80 -8.50 -5.07 -3.61
CA SER A 80 -7.92 -6.37 -4.00
C SER A 80 -6.53 -6.59 -3.40
N MET A 81 -6.17 -7.86 -3.27
CA MET A 81 -4.81 -8.31 -2.94
C MET A 81 -4.26 -9.09 -4.15
N ALA A 82 -3.36 -8.47 -4.90
CA ALA A 82 -2.73 -9.06 -6.06
C ALA A 82 -1.47 -9.85 -5.67
N TYR A 83 -1.44 -11.13 -6.07
CA TYR A 83 -0.27 -12.03 -5.93
C TYR A 83 0.55 -12.16 -7.22
N GLY A 84 0.40 -11.17 -8.10
CA GLY A 84 1.12 -11.04 -9.36
C GLY A 84 1.10 -9.60 -9.84
N THR A 85 1.60 -9.37 -11.05
CA THR A 85 1.67 -8.04 -11.66
C THR A 85 0.48 -7.70 -12.55
N GLU A 86 -0.49 -8.62 -12.67
CA GLU A 86 -1.71 -8.41 -13.44
C GLU A 86 -2.90 -8.82 -12.59
N GLN A 87 -3.97 -8.02 -12.64
CA GLN A 87 -5.19 -8.27 -11.88
C GLN A 87 -6.37 -7.58 -12.54
N ASP A 88 -7.46 -8.31 -12.72
CA ASP A 88 -8.75 -7.73 -13.08
C ASP A 88 -9.49 -7.28 -11.81
N ILE A 89 -10.03 -6.06 -11.84
CA ILE A 89 -10.86 -5.50 -10.78
C ILE A 89 -12.14 -4.92 -11.35
N SER A 90 -13.21 -4.93 -10.55
CA SER A 90 -14.45 -4.27 -10.89
C SER A 90 -14.45 -2.84 -10.36
N LEU A 91 -14.93 -1.89 -11.18
CA LEU A 91 -15.13 -0.50 -10.78
C LEU A 91 -16.58 -0.09 -11.00
N THR A 92 -17.10 0.75 -10.11
CA THR A 92 -18.36 1.45 -10.34
C THR A 92 -18.15 2.58 -11.36
N PRO A 93 -19.18 3.03 -12.10
CA PRO A 93 -19.03 4.22 -12.93
C PRO A 93 -18.67 5.46 -12.10
N GLY A 94 -17.75 6.29 -12.59
CA GLY A 94 -17.33 7.52 -11.92
C GLY A 94 -15.81 7.75 -11.89
N PRO A 95 -15.38 8.84 -11.23
CA PRO A 95 -13.96 9.13 -11.03
C PRO A 95 -13.35 8.23 -9.94
N HIS A 96 -12.13 7.77 -10.17
CA HIS A 96 -11.38 6.93 -9.23
C HIS A 96 -9.93 7.40 -9.09
N LEU A 97 -9.41 7.31 -7.86
CA LEU A 97 -7.97 7.28 -7.59
C LEU A 97 -7.57 5.82 -7.34
N LEU A 98 -6.99 5.18 -8.34
CA LEU A 98 -6.46 3.83 -8.22
C LEU A 98 -5.04 3.90 -7.67
N GLU A 99 -4.77 3.12 -6.63
CA GLU A 99 -3.46 3.02 -6.01
C GLU A 99 -3.00 1.56 -5.98
N ALA A 100 -1.70 1.35 -6.11
CA ALA A 100 -1.04 0.07 -5.94
C ALA A 100 0.02 0.22 -4.85
N GLU A 101 -0.14 -0.48 -3.73
CA GLU A 101 0.79 -0.46 -2.61
C GLU A 101 1.45 -1.82 -2.43
N PHE A 102 2.77 -1.88 -2.51
CA PHE A 102 3.53 -3.07 -2.12
C PHE A 102 3.67 -3.11 -0.60
N VAL A 103 3.08 -4.14 0.02
CA VAL A 103 3.04 -4.32 1.47
C VAL A 103 3.82 -5.56 1.88
N ALA A 104 4.27 -5.63 3.13
CA ALA A 104 4.97 -6.79 3.65
C ALA A 104 4.01 -8.00 3.84
N SER A 105 4.57 -9.18 4.12
CA SER A 105 3.80 -10.43 4.30
C SER A 105 2.72 -10.37 5.39
N ASP A 106 2.83 -9.44 6.34
CA ASP A 106 1.81 -9.18 7.37
C ASP A 106 0.72 -8.18 6.93
N HIS A 107 0.61 -7.91 5.63
CA HIS A 107 -0.34 -6.99 4.99
C HIS A 107 -0.20 -5.52 5.40
N LEU A 108 0.85 -5.16 6.14
CA LEU A 108 1.08 -3.81 6.57
C LEU A 108 2.15 -3.13 5.70
N PRO A 109 2.05 -1.80 5.49
CA PRO A 109 3.02 -1.08 4.67
C PRO A 109 4.47 -1.22 5.14
N PHE A 110 5.40 -1.17 4.19
CA PHE A 110 6.81 -0.88 4.49
C PHE A 110 6.97 0.58 4.98
N SER A 111 8.14 0.92 5.54
CA SER A 111 8.52 2.30 5.85
C SER A 111 9.82 2.69 5.14
N PRO A 112 9.79 3.68 4.23
CA PRO A 112 8.61 4.42 3.74
C PRO A 112 7.64 3.53 2.95
N ARG A 113 6.41 4.01 2.74
CA ARG A 113 5.39 3.31 1.93
C ARG A 113 5.89 3.18 0.48
N VAL A 114 5.65 2.02 -0.13
CA VAL A 114 5.92 1.76 -1.55
C VAL A 114 4.59 1.76 -2.28
N ILE A 115 4.20 2.93 -2.79
CA ILE A 115 2.87 3.16 -3.39
C ILE A 115 2.98 3.96 -4.68
N ALA A 116 2.16 3.60 -5.67
CA ALA A 116 1.93 4.34 -6.90
C ALA A 116 0.43 4.64 -7.05
N SER A 117 0.08 5.73 -7.73
CA SER A 117 -1.30 6.18 -7.88
C SER A 117 -1.58 6.72 -9.28
N VAL A 118 -2.79 6.51 -9.77
CA VAL A 118 -3.27 7.04 -11.05
C VAL A 118 -4.75 7.44 -10.97
N HIS A 119 -5.10 8.58 -11.56
CA HIS A 119 -6.50 9.00 -11.69
C HIS A 119 -7.10 8.45 -12.97
N ILE A 120 -8.31 7.92 -12.90
CA ILE A 120 -9.07 7.39 -14.05
C ILE A 120 -10.55 7.74 -13.93
N THR A 121 -11.31 7.48 -14.99
CA THR A 121 -12.78 7.56 -14.98
C THR A 121 -13.36 6.29 -15.57
N ALA A 122 -14.22 5.59 -14.82
CA ALA A 122 -14.99 4.45 -15.31
C ALA A 122 -16.34 4.92 -15.87
N GLN A 123 -16.78 4.33 -17.00
CA GLN A 123 -18.04 4.63 -17.69
C GLN A 123 -18.93 3.39 -17.80
#